data_AF-A0AA35S7A5-F1
#
_entry.id   AF-A0AA35S7A5-F1
#
_cell.length_a   1.000
_cell.length_b   1.000
_cell.length_c   1.000
_cell.angle_alpha   90.00
_cell.angle_beta   90.00
_cell.angle_gamma   90.00
#
_symmetry.space_group_name_H-M   'P 1'
#
loop_
_entity.id
_entity.type
_entity.pdbx_description
1 polymer ?
#
loop_
_entity_poly.entity_id
_entity_poly.type
_entity_poly.pdbx_seq_one_letter_code
_entity_poly.pdbx_strand_id
1 'polypeptide(L)'
;MHMVLYVQEVEKQYKQHVAEGGASDELRFSYAVYLIKSDLKNDIRKGIRLMESDISQGKDQRDHFYFIAMGHYKLEVVRIHIRTCINT
;
A
#
# COMPACT_ATOMS: atom_id res chain seq x y z
N MET A 1 -8.12 -12.71 -9.30
CA MET A 1 -6.95 -13.61 -9.12
C MET A 1 -5.78 -13.28 -10.05
N HIS A 2 -5.55 -12.00 -10.43
CA HIS A 2 -4.35 -11.58 -11.18
C HIS A 2 -3.45 -10.60 -10.41
N MET A 3 -3.95 -9.97 -9.33
CA MET A 3 -3.23 -8.91 -8.62
C MET A 3 -2.27 -9.44 -7.53
N VAL A 4 -2.56 -10.61 -6.95
CA VAL A 4 -1.78 -11.18 -5.81
C VAL A 4 -0.38 -11.62 -6.22
N LEU A 5 -0.21 -12.22 -7.39
CA LEU A 5 1.11 -12.65 -7.90
C LEU A 5 2.01 -11.46 -8.22
N TYR A 6 1.43 -10.34 -8.65
CA TYR A 6 2.17 -9.14 -9.00
C TYR A 6 2.77 -8.45 -7.77
N VAL A 7 2.03 -8.37 -6.66
CA VAL A 7 2.52 -7.74 -5.42
C VAL A 7 3.75 -8.46 -4.85
N GLN A 8 3.79 -9.79 -4.94
CA GLN A 8 4.93 -10.58 -4.45
C GLN A 8 6.21 -10.34 -5.26
N GLU A 9 6.09 -10.23 -6.59
CA GLU A 9 7.23 -9.95 -7.47
C GLU A 9 7.75 -8.51 -7.25
N VAL A 10 6.85 -7.53 -7.14
CA VAL A 10 7.22 -6.14 -6.83
C VAL A 10 7.84 -6.05 -5.43
N GLU A 11 7.35 -6.79 -4.44
CA GLU A 11 7.93 -6.81 -3.10
C GLU A 11 9.36 -7.40 -3.09
N LYS A 12 9.61 -8.42 -3.91
CA LYS A 12 10.95 -9.00 -4.07
C LYS A 12 11.91 -7.97 -4.68
N GLN A 13 11.50 -7.32 -5.77
CA GLN A 13 12.30 -6.29 -6.43
C GLN A 13 12.56 -5.09 -5.51
N TYR A 14 11.54 -4.64 -4.78
CA TYR A 14 11.67 -3.57 -3.79
C TYR A 14 12.68 -3.92 -2.70
N LYS A 15 12.61 -5.13 -2.12
CA LYS A 15 13.56 -5.60 -1.09
C LYS A 15 14.99 -5.66 -1.62
N GLN A 16 15.17 -6.09 -2.87
CA GLN A 16 16.48 -6.13 -3.51
C GLN A 16 17.06 -4.72 -3.69
N HIS A 17 16.28 -3.77 -4.22
CA HIS A 17 16.71 -2.38 -4.36
C HIS A 17 17.01 -1.70 -3.01
N VAL A 18 16.22 -2.01 -1.97
CA VAL A 18 16.52 -1.55 -0.60
C VAL A 18 17.84 -2.13 -0.09
N ALA A 19 18.13 -3.41 -0.36
CA ALA A 19 19.37 -4.06 0.06
C ALA A 19 20.61 -3.55 -0.69
N GLU A 20 20.46 -3.11 -1.94
CA GLU A 20 21.55 -2.67 -2.82
C GLU A 20 22.00 -1.21 -2.62
N GLY A 21 21.36 -0.45 -1.72
CA GLY A 21 21.78 0.93 -1.41
C GLY A 21 20.64 1.92 -1.20
N GLY A 22 19.39 1.47 -1.24
CA GLY A 22 18.21 2.27 -0.95
C GLY A 22 17.29 2.39 -2.16
N ALA A 23 15.99 2.18 -1.94
CA ALA A 23 14.99 2.42 -2.96
C ALA A 23 14.83 3.92 -3.22
N SER A 24 14.73 4.31 -4.49
CA SER A 24 14.37 5.69 -4.84
C SER A 24 12.98 6.05 -4.30
N ASP A 25 12.75 7.34 -4.11
CA ASP A 25 11.45 7.86 -3.65
C ASP A 25 10.31 7.44 -4.57
N GLU A 26 10.55 7.42 -5.88
CA GLU A 26 9.59 6.98 -6.89
C GLU A 26 9.29 5.47 -6.79
N LEU A 27 10.32 4.64 -6.57
CA LEU A 27 10.15 3.20 -6.40
C LEU A 27 9.39 2.88 -5.11
N ARG A 28 9.68 3.61 -4.02
CA ARG A 28 8.97 3.50 -2.74
C ARG A 28 7.51 3.91 -2.86
N PHE A 29 7.24 5.02 -3.57
CA PHE A 29 5.88 5.48 -3.84
C PHE A 29 5.10 4.44 -4.65
N SER A 30 5.68 3.96 -5.76
CA SER A 30 5.09 2.94 -6.62
C SER A 30 4.77 1.66 -5.83
N TYR A 31 5.70 1.20 -5.00
CA TYR A 31 5.50 0.06 -4.10
C TYR A 31 4.33 0.28 -3.14
N ALA A 32 4.24 1.45 -2.51
CA ALA A 32 3.15 1.78 -1.60
C ALA A 32 1.79 1.81 -2.31
N VAL A 33 1.71 2.32 -3.54
CA VAL A 33 0.49 2.29 -4.36
C VAL A 33 0.04 0.85 -4.65
N TYR A 34 0.98 -0.04 -5.01
CA TYR A 34 0.65 -1.45 -5.24
C TYR A 34 0.13 -2.14 -3.98
N LEU A 35 0.73 -1.86 -2.82
CA LEU A 35 0.27 -2.37 -1.53
C LEU A 35 -1.16 -1.90 -1.19
N ILE A 36 -1.50 -0.63 -1.46
CA ILE A 36 -2.84 -0.08 -1.22
C ILE A 36 -3.87 -0.69 -2.17
N LYS A 37 -3.48 -1.01 -3.41
CA LYS A 37 -4.36 -1.66 -4.38
C LYS A 37 -4.61 -3.14 -4.06
N SER A 38 -3.76 -3.80 -3.26
CA SER A 38 -3.94 -5.18 -2.78
C SER A 38 -5.25 -5.37 -2.01
N ASP A 39 -5.76 -6.60 -1.98
CA ASP A 39 -6.97 -6.97 -1.21
C ASP A 39 -6.65 -7.38 0.24
N LEU A 40 -5.36 -7.52 0.58
CA LEU A 40 -4.91 -7.86 1.91
C LEU A 40 -4.89 -6.61 2.80
N LYS A 41 -5.65 -6.62 3.90
CA LYS A 41 -5.68 -5.51 4.88
C LYS A 41 -4.29 -5.13 5.39
N ASN A 42 -3.39 -6.11 5.53
CA ASN A 42 -2.05 -5.87 6.03
C ASN A 42 -1.19 -5.11 5.02
N ASP A 43 -1.32 -5.44 3.73
CA ASP A 43 -0.66 -4.71 2.64
C ASP A 43 -1.17 -3.28 2.58
N ILE A 44 -2.49 -3.09 2.61
CA ILE A 44 -3.10 -1.75 2.57
C ILE A 44 -2.56 -0.88 3.72
N ARG A 45 -2.53 -1.41 4.95
CA ARG A 45 -1.97 -0.70 6.11
C ARG A 45 -0.47 -0.43 5.98
N LYS A 46 0.29 -1.32 5.35
CA LYS A 46 1.72 -1.13 5.10
C LYS A 46 1.95 -0.01 4.08
N GLY A 47 1.17 0.03 3.00
CA GLY A 47 1.22 1.08 1.99
C GLY A 47 0.86 2.46 2.55
N ILE A 48 -0.20 2.56 3.38
CA ILE A 48 -0.57 3.82 4.06
C ILE A 48 0.60 4.34 4.90
N ARG A 49 1.20 3.49 5.75
CA ARG A 49 2.33 3.90 6.61
C ARG A 49 3.55 4.35 5.83
N LEU A 50 3.84 3.72 4.69
CA LEU A 50 4.92 4.15 3.81
C LEU A 50 4.67 5.57 3.31
N MET A 51 3.46 5.86 2.83
CA MET A 51 3.09 7.19 2.34
C MET A 51 3.06 8.25 3.45
N GLU A 52 2.56 7.93 4.64
CA GLU A 52 2.63 8.83 5.80
C GLU A 52 4.07 9.18 6.16
N SER A 53 4.98 8.20 6.08
CA SER A 53 6.40 8.43 6.34
C SER A 53 7.03 9.35 5.30
N ASP A 54 6.62 9.26 4.03
CA ASP A 54 7.12 10.14 2.96
C ASP A 54 6.57 11.58 3.06
N ILE A 55 5.30 11.75 3.47
CA ILE A 55 4.71 13.08 3.76
C ILE A 55 5.46 13.79 4.88
N SER A 56 5.83 13.05 5.94
CA SER A 56 6.59 13.62 7.07
C SER A 56 7.97 14.17 6.68
N GLN A 57 8.50 13.76 5.52
CA GLN A 57 9.77 14.22 4.96
C GLN A 57 9.61 15.41 4.00
N GLY A 58 8.40 15.95 3.81
CA GLY A 58 8.15 17.15 3.00
C GLY A 58 8.05 16.90 1.49
N LYS A 59 7.82 15.64 1.06
CA LYS A 59 7.65 15.26 -0.35
C LYS A 59 6.26 15.64 -0.89
N ASP A 60 6.09 15.65 -2.22
CA ASP A 60 4.83 16.05 -2.89
C ASP A 60 3.61 15.32 -2.31
N GLN A 61 2.73 16.09 -1.66
CA GLN A 61 1.78 15.56 -0.69
C GLN A 61 0.45 15.15 -1.31
N ARG A 62 0.08 15.68 -2.49
CA ARG A 62 -1.27 15.52 -3.05
C ARG A 62 -1.57 14.08 -3.44
N ASP A 63 -0.65 13.44 -4.15
CA ASP A 63 -0.83 12.06 -4.60
C ASP A 63 -0.79 11.08 -3.41
N HIS A 64 0.06 11.36 -2.42
CA HIS A 64 0.11 10.59 -1.18
C HIS A 64 -1.23 10.63 -0.44
N PHE A 65 -1.82 11.81 -0.24
CA PHE A 65 -3.12 11.93 0.40
C PHE A 65 -4.25 11.22 -0.38
N TYR A 66 -4.23 11.28 -1.71
CA TYR A 66 -5.20 10.56 -2.55
C TYR A 66 -5.15 9.05 -2.29
N PHE A 67 -3.96 8.46 -2.33
CA PHE A 67 -3.82 7.01 -2.13
C PHE A 67 -4.04 6.59 -0.68
N ILE A 68 -3.68 7.42 0.31
CA ILE A 68 -4.02 7.18 1.73
C ILE A 68 -5.54 7.13 1.91
N ALA A 69 -6.28 8.10 1.38
CA ALA A 69 -7.73 8.13 1.44
C ALA A 69 -8.36 6.89 0.79
N MET A 70 -7.85 6.48 -0.37
CA MET A 70 -8.28 5.25 -1.05
C MET A 70 -8.03 4.00 -0.20
N GLY A 71 -6.88 3.93 0.49
CA GLY A 71 -6.56 2.84 1.40
C GLY A 71 -7.50 2.76 2.61
N HIS A 72 -7.79 3.90 3.24
CA HIS A 72 -8.76 3.96 4.35
C HIS A 72 -10.16 3.55 3.91
N TYR A 73 -10.63 4.03 2.76
CA TYR A 73 -11.91 3.62 2.19
C TYR A 73 -11.99 2.09 1.99
N LYS A 74 -10.94 1.48 1.40
CA LYS A 74 -10.87 0.02 1.26
C LYS A 74 -10.95 -0.69 2.62
N LEU A 75 -10.23 -0.22 3.63
CA LEU A 75 -10.24 -0.86 4.96
C LEU A 75 -11.62 -0.82 5.62
N GLU A 76 -12.37 0.26 5.45
CA GLU A 76 -13.76 0.37 5.94
C GLU A 76 -14.70 -0.59 5.20
N VAL A 77 -14.61 -0.64 3.86
CA VAL A 77 -15.40 -1.59 3.04
C VAL A 77 -15.14 -3.04 3.45
N VAL A 78 -13.88 -3.42 3.65
CA VAL A 78 -13.55 -4.79 4.08
C VAL A 78 -13.97 -5.02 5.55
N ARG A 79 -14.08 -3.99 6.39
CA ARG A 79 -14.67 -4.12 7.74
C ARG A 79 -16.16 -4.41 7.67
N ILE A 80 -16.89 -3.73 6.78
CA ILE A 80 -18.32 -3.97 6.54
C ILE A 80 -18.53 -5.40 6.02
N HIS A 81 -17.80 -5.79 4.97
CA HIS A 81 -17.92 -7.11 4.33
C HIS A 81 -17.71 -8.27 5.32
N ILE A 82 -16.65 -8.22 6.13
CA ILE A 82 -16.42 -9.27 7.15
C ILE A 82 -17.56 -9.32 8.17
N ARG A 83 -18.11 -8.17 8.57
CA ARG A 83 -19.22 -8.12 9.55
C ARG A 83 -20.51 -8.70 8.98
N THR A 84 -20.79 -8.51 7.69
CA THR A 84 -21.92 -9.18 7.02
C THR A 84 -21.68 -10.67 6.92
N CYS A 85 -20.49 -11.11 6.52
CA CYS A 85 -20.18 -12.54 6.38
C CYS A 85 -20.13 -13.33 7.70
N ILE A 86 -19.88 -12.69 8.85
CA ILE A 86 -19.87 -13.36 10.16
C ILE A 86 -21.29 -13.44 10.78
N ASN A 87 -22.18 -12.53 10.39
CA ASN A 87 -23.56 -12.45 10.93
C ASN A 87 -24.60 -13.16 10.05
N THR A 88 -24.18 -13.95 9.06
CA THR A 88 -25.02 -14.79 8.19
C THR A 88 -24.60 -16.24 8.37
#